data_AF-A0A2W5SRY6-F1
#
_entry.id   AF-A0A2W5SRY6-F1
#
_cell.length_a   1.000
_cell.length_b   1.000
_cell.length_c   1.000
_cell.angle_alpha   90.00
_cell.angle_beta   90.00
_cell.angle_gamma   90.00
#
_symmetry.space_group_name_H-M   'P 1'
#
loop_
_entity.id
_entity.type
_entity.pdbx_description
1 polymer ?
#
loop_
_entity_poly.entity_id
_entity_poly.type
_entity_poly.pdbx_seq_one_letter_code
_entity_poly.pdbx_strand_id
1 'polypeptide(L)'
;MKVKELMEVLKDLEPDAQVLIASQPNWPFEIELSGVVTRAECDAPDEDGREEPRRTDPGLSPTDVFLVEGQQLRYGSKTPFRLARKHR
;
A
#
# COMPACT_ATOMS: atom_id res chain seq x y z
N MET A 1 9.62 -3.56 -7.36
CA MET A 1 9.47 -2.15 -7.78
C MET A 1 10.65 -1.29 -7.32
N LYS A 2 11.21 -0.43 -8.19
CA LYS A 2 12.25 0.58 -7.87
C LYS A 2 11.62 1.92 -7.46
N VAL A 3 12.38 2.78 -6.78
CA VAL A 3 11.90 4.12 -6.34
C VAL A 3 11.36 4.96 -7.49
N LYS A 4 12.09 5.04 -8.62
CA LYS A 4 11.63 5.80 -9.79
C LYS A 4 10.31 5.27 -10.35
N GLU A 5 10.12 3.95 -10.34
CA GLU A 5 8.90 3.31 -10.84
C GLU A 5 7.74 3.62 -9.90
N LEU A 6 7.98 3.59 -8.58
CA LEU A 6 7.00 3.99 -7.59
C LEU A 6 6.62 5.48 -7.73
N MET A 7 7.60 6.38 -7.91
CA MET A 7 7.32 7.80 -8.11
C MET A 7 6.49 8.06 -9.36
N GLU A 8 6.78 7.36 -10.46
CA GLU A 8 6.02 7.47 -11.70
C GLU A 8 4.57 6.98 -11.55
N VAL A 9 4.30 6.03 -10.66
CA VAL A 9 2.93 5.62 -10.34
C VAL A 9 2.25 6.63 -9.42
N LEU A 10 2.94 7.10 -8.38
CA LEU A 10 2.36 8.00 -7.37
C LEU A 10 2.07 9.41 -7.91
N LYS A 11 2.87 9.91 -8.87
CA LYS A 11 2.69 11.27 -9.42
C LYS A 11 1.35 11.48 -10.12
N ASP A 12 0.72 10.40 -10.57
CA ASP A 12 -0.55 10.44 -11.31
C ASP A 12 -1.78 10.27 -10.38
N LEU A 13 -1.56 10.06 -9.07
CA LEU A 13 -2.60 9.92 -8.05
C LEU A 13 -2.89 11.25 -7.35
N GLU A 14 -3.99 11.30 -6.58
CA GLU A 14 -4.38 12.48 -5.81
C GLU A 14 -3.26 12.88 -4.82
N PRO A 15 -2.66 14.09 -4.96
CA PRO A 15 -1.50 14.50 -4.17
C PRO A 15 -1.75 14.55 -2.66
N ASP A 16 -2.99 14.81 -2.24
CA ASP A 16 -3.37 14.87 -0.83
C ASP A 16 -3.92 13.53 -0.29
N ALA A 17 -3.88 12.46 -1.09
CA ALA A 17 -4.33 11.14 -0.65
C ALA A 17 -3.49 10.58 0.50
N GLN A 18 -4.15 9.88 1.43
CA GLN A 18 -3.44 9.17 2.46
C GLN A 18 -2.75 7.93 1.88
N VAL A 19 -1.46 7.77 2.20
CA VAL A 19 -0.67 6.59 1.83
C VAL A 19 -0.75 5.54 2.93
N LEU A 20 -1.30 4.37 2.61
CA LEU A 20 -1.42 3.22 3.52
C LEU A 20 -0.56 2.05 3.05
N ILE A 21 -0.04 1.26 3.99
CA ILE A 21 0.65 -0.01 3.69
C ILE A 21 -0.29 -1.14 4.10
N ALA A 22 -0.68 -1.99 3.15
CA ALA A 22 -1.29 -3.28 3.45
C ALA A 22 -0.16 -4.24 3.84
N SER A 23 -0.09 -4.64 5.10
CA SER A 23 1.03 -5.45 5.62
C SER A 23 0.56 -6.63 6.47
N GLN A 24 1.22 -7.79 6.34
CA GLN A 24 1.16 -8.88 7.32
C GLN A 24 2.54 -9.46 7.66
N PRO A 25 3.23 -8.96 8.71
CA PRO A 25 4.20 -9.84 9.35
C PRO A 25 4.30 -9.74 10.89
N ASN A 26 4.56 -10.91 11.49
CA ASN A 26 4.96 -11.08 12.90
C ASN A 26 6.49 -10.85 13.13
N TRP A 27 7.28 -10.64 12.06
CA TRP A 27 8.76 -10.60 12.06
C TRP A 27 9.30 -9.58 11.04
N PRO A 28 10.57 -9.12 11.14
CA PRO A 28 11.13 -8.21 10.15
C PRO A 28 11.48 -8.97 8.86
N PHE A 29 10.70 -8.76 7.81
CA PHE A 29 10.96 -9.27 6.47
C PHE A 29 11.25 -8.14 5.49
N GLU A 30 12.07 -8.45 4.49
CA GLU A 30 12.15 -7.66 3.27
C GLU A 30 11.12 -8.23 2.30
N ILE A 31 10.12 -7.41 1.97
CA ILE A 31 8.95 -7.81 1.20
C ILE A 31 8.95 -7.01 -0.10
N GLU A 32 8.61 -7.67 -1.19
CA GLU A 32 8.41 -7.01 -2.48
C GLU A 32 7.22 -6.04 -2.40
N LEU A 33 7.35 -4.84 -2.99
CA LEU A 33 6.18 -4.01 -3.29
C LEU A 33 5.61 -4.47 -4.63
N SER A 34 4.47 -5.16 -4.58
CA SER A 34 3.81 -5.79 -5.73
C SER A 34 3.06 -4.76 -6.58
N GLY A 35 2.39 -3.81 -5.94
CA GLY A 35 1.59 -2.81 -6.63
C GLY A 35 1.12 -1.66 -5.76
N VAL A 36 0.48 -0.70 -6.42
CA VAL A 36 -0.22 0.44 -5.82
C VAL A 36 -1.63 0.45 -6.39
N VAL A 37 -2.62 0.57 -5.52
CA VAL A 37 -4.05 0.65 -5.91
C VAL A 37 -4.74 1.71 -5.08
N THR A 38 -5.80 2.30 -5.60
CA THR A 38 -6.67 3.22 -4.85
C THR A 38 -7.75 2.45 -4.08
N ARG A 39 -8.32 3.10 -3.05
CA ARG A 39 -9.47 2.56 -2.33
C ARG A 39 -10.67 2.34 -3.25
N ALA A 40 -10.93 3.27 -4.16
CA ALA A 40 -12.01 3.15 -5.13
C ALA A 40 -11.88 1.88 -5.99
N GLU A 41 -10.66 1.52 -6.41
CA GLU A 41 -10.40 0.28 -7.15
C GLU A 41 -10.65 -0.96 -6.28
N CYS A 42 -10.34 -0.92 -4.98
CA CYS A 42 -10.65 -2.03 -4.07
C CYS A 42 -12.15 -2.18 -3.77
N ASP A 43 -12.90 -1.07 -3.76
CA ASP A 43 -14.34 -1.06 -3.50
C ASP A 43 -15.18 -1.38 -4.75
N ALA A 44 -14.54 -1.43 -5.92
CA ALA A 44 -15.18 -1.80 -7.18
C ALA A 44 -15.43 -3.32 -7.23
N PRO A 45 -16.58 -3.77 -7.77
CA PRO A 45 -16.82 -5.20 -7.98
C PRO A 45 -15.77 -5.78 -8.93
N ASP A 46 -15.25 -6.96 -8.60
CA ASP A 46 -14.33 -7.68 -9.49
C ASP A 46 -15.03 -8.20 -10.76
N GLU A 47 -14.28 -8.73 -11.72
CA GLU A 47 -14.82 -9.27 -12.97
C GLU A 47 -15.81 -10.44 -12.75
N ASP A 48 -15.74 -11.09 -11.59
CA ASP A 48 -16.64 -12.17 -11.18
C ASP A 48 -17.87 -11.66 -10.39
N GLY A 49 -18.01 -10.34 -10.20
CA GLY A 49 -19.09 -9.72 -9.44
C GLY A 49 -19.02 -9.94 -7.93
N ARG A 50 -17.87 -10.36 -7.39
CA ARG A 50 -17.63 -10.45 -5.95
C ARG A 50 -17.37 -9.05 -5.42
N GLU A 51 -18.24 -8.63 -4.50
CA GLU A 51 -18.00 -7.44 -3.68
C GLU A 51 -17.32 -7.88 -2.38
N GLU A 52 -16.15 -7.33 -2.10
CA GLU A 52 -15.63 -7.35 -0.74
C GLU A 52 -16.45 -6.38 0.14
N PRO A 53 -16.64 -6.69 1.44
CA PRO A 53 -17.40 -5.83 2.33
C PRO A 53 -16.74 -4.45 2.45
N ARG A 54 -17.40 -3.43 1.88
CA ARG A 54 -16.96 -2.04 1.94
C ARG A 54 -16.84 -1.58 3.39
N ARG A 55 -15.67 -1.06 3.76
CA ARG A 55 -15.52 -0.35 5.03
C ARG A 55 -16.10 1.05 4.87
N THR A 56 -17.15 1.35 5.62
CA THR A 56 -17.82 2.66 5.59
C THR A 56 -17.43 3.53 6.78
N ASP A 57 -16.22 3.35 7.31
CA ASP A 57 -15.74 4.17 8.43
C ASP A 57 -15.73 5.67 8.02
N PRO A 58 -16.23 6.58 8.87
CA PRO A 58 -16.20 8.01 8.58
C PRO A 58 -14.76 8.50 8.35
N GLY A 59 -14.54 9.25 7.27
CA GLY A 59 -13.25 9.86 6.95
C GLY A 59 -12.36 9.07 5.98
N LEU A 60 -12.83 7.95 5.44
CA LEU A 60 -12.14 7.24 4.36
C LEU A 60 -12.33 7.94 3.02
N SER A 61 -11.25 8.24 2.31
CA SER A 61 -11.33 8.82 0.96
C SER A 61 -11.25 7.72 -0.11
N PRO A 62 -12.07 7.77 -1.17
CA PRO A 62 -11.93 6.86 -2.31
C PRO A 62 -10.57 7.01 -3.02
N THR A 63 -9.89 8.15 -2.85
CA THR A 63 -8.57 8.41 -3.45
C THR A 63 -7.41 7.91 -2.60
N ASP A 64 -7.65 7.40 -1.38
CA ASP A 64 -6.60 6.81 -0.54
C ASP A 64 -5.86 5.71 -1.31
N VAL A 65 -4.54 5.63 -1.12
CA VAL A 65 -3.69 4.70 -1.88
C VAL A 65 -3.13 3.62 -0.97
N PHE A 66 -3.17 2.38 -1.45
CA PHE A 66 -2.59 1.20 -0.80
C PHE A 66 -1.31 0.78 -1.51
N LEU A 67 -0.23 0.69 -0.75
CA LEU A 67 0.98 -0.04 -1.13
C LEU A 67 0.79 -1.51 -0.77
N VAL A 68 0.79 -2.39 -1.78
CA VAL A 68 0.45 -3.81 -1.64
C VAL A 68 1.71 -4.67 -1.58
N GLU A 69 1.85 -5.44 -0.50
CA GLU A 69 2.93 -6.40 -0.38
C GLU A 69 2.85 -7.55 -1.40
N GLY A 70 4.02 -8.02 -1.82
CA GLY A 70 4.23 -9.22 -2.62
C GLY A 70 4.95 -10.30 -1.82
N GLN A 71 5.78 -11.10 -2.49
CA GLN A 71 6.50 -12.18 -1.84
C GLN A 71 7.56 -11.69 -0.84
N GLN A 72 7.81 -12.48 0.19
CA GLN A 72 8.98 -12.31 1.04
C GLN A 72 10.25 -12.59 0.22
N LEU A 73 11.17 -11.63 0.18
CA LEU A 73 12.44 -11.75 -0.53
C LEU A 73 13.55 -12.33 0.36
N ARG A 74 13.58 -11.95 1.65
CA ARG A 74 14.55 -12.42 2.65
C ARG A 74 14.18 -11.97 4.06
N TYR A 75 14.90 -12.48 5.06
CA TYR A 75 14.87 -11.94 6.42
C TYR A 75 15.46 -10.52 6.43
N GLY A 76 14.81 -9.61 7.14
CA GLY A 76 15.24 -8.22 7.27
C GLY A 76 15.84 -7.89 8.64
N SER A 77 16.08 -6.59 8.85
CA SER A 77 16.51 -6.04 10.14
C SER A 77 15.55 -4.95 10.63
N LYS A 78 15.62 -4.58 11.91
CA LYS A 78 14.83 -3.46 12.46
C LYS A 78 15.35 -2.06 12.06
N THR A 79 16.48 -1.98 11.36
CA THR A 79 17.13 -0.70 11.02
C THR A 79 16.28 0.19 10.10
N PRO A 80 15.67 -0.31 9.00
CA PRO A 80 14.83 0.52 8.13
C PRO A 80 13.66 1.17 8.88
N PHE A 81 12.95 0.41 9.73
CA PHE A 81 11.85 0.93 10.56
C PHE A 81 12.29 2.05 11.49
N ARG A 82 13.50 1.95 12.05
CA ARG A 82 14.07 2.99 12.92
C ARG A 82 14.41 4.25 12.15
N LEU A 83 14.96 4.11 10.95
CA LEU A 83 15.33 5.26 10.10
C LEU A 83 14.09 5.97 9.57
N ALA A 84 13.07 5.23 9.09
CA ALA A 84 11.82 5.81 8.62
C ALA A 84 11.16 6.73 9.67
N ARG A 85 11.22 6.36 10.96
CA ARG A 85 10.72 7.20 12.07
C ARG A 85 11.47 8.52 12.23
N LYS A 86 12.73 8.62 11.82
CA LYS A 86 13.52 9.87 11.88
C LYS A 86 13.24 10.82 10.70
N HIS A 87 12.61 10.32 9.65
CA HIS A 87 12.35 11.05 8.41
C HIS A 87 10.89 11.51 8.28
N ARG A 88 10.02 11.15 9.24
CA ARG A 88 8.71 11.78 9.42
C ARG A 88 8.88 13.15 10.05
#